data_AF-A0A1C7MMV6-F1
#
_entry.id   AF-A0A1C7MMV6-F1
#
_cell.length_a   1.000
_cell.length_b   1.000
_cell.length_c   1.000
_cell.angle_alpha   90.00
_cell.angle_beta   90.00
_cell.angle_gamma   90.00
#
_symmetry.space_group_name_H-M   'P 1'
#
loop_
_entity.id
_entity.type
_entity.pdbx_description
1 polymer ?
#
loop_
_entity_poly.entity_id
_entity_poly.type
_entity_poly.pdbx_seq_one_letter_code
_entity_poly.pdbx_strand_id
1 'polypeptide(L)'
;MVPDPRADTVAMSCAQWKRQPTTADVLFAFELPYRAPRSAIGTFLWRRRVWLEVTFALSMLQPWEKVLVVTLWYIFLTLLLTAIYLYLPHHLVFVQSRAAYYFLGQEVASASVSDSLQRFAASWGWNTSSSVGTNLGIGWMTGQEL
;
A
#
# COMPACT_ATOMS: atom_id res chain seq x y z
N MET A 1 55.54 -20.71 -18.23
CA MET A 1 54.93 -20.01 -17.09
C MET A 1 53.66 -20.78 -16.74
N VAL A 2 53.66 -21.53 -15.63
CA VAL A 2 52.53 -22.39 -15.24
C VAL A 2 51.58 -21.56 -14.36
N PRO A 3 50.27 -21.47 -14.67
CA PRO A 3 49.31 -20.78 -13.81
C PRO A 3 49.18 -21.48 -12.45
N ASP A 4 49.22 -20.72 -11.36
CA ASP A 4 49.01 -21.25 -10.00
C ASP A 4 47.51 -21.44 -9.73
N PRO A 5 47.03 -22.67 -9.41
CA PRO A 5 45.62 -22.96 -9.15
C PRO A 5 45.04 -22.24 -7.92
N ARG A 6 45.87 -21.65 -7.05
CA ARG A 6 45.40 -20.85 -5.92
C ARG A 6 44.96 -19.44 -6.31
N ALA A 7 45.48 -18.90 -7.42
CA ALA A 7 45.12 -17.55 -7.86
C ALA A 7 43.63 -17.45 -8.23
N ASP A 8 43.09 -18.52 -8.82
CA ASP A 8 41.73 -18.61 -9.35
C ASP A 8 40.69 -18.56 -8.22
N THR A 9 40.93 -19.28 -7.12
CA THR A 9 40.03 -19.33 -5.96
C THR A 9 39.94 -17.98 -5.24
N VAL A 10 41.06 -17.27 -5.12
CA VAL A 10 41.10 -15.93 -4.52
C VAL A 10 40.45 -14.89 -5.44
N ALA A 11 40.63 -15.02 -6.76
CA ALA A 11 39.99 -14.18 -7.75
C ALA A 11 38.46 -14.37 -7.78
N MET A 12 37.97 -15.60 -7.65
CA MET A 12 36.54 -15.88 -7.53
C MET A 12 35.95 -15.28 -6.24
N SER A 13 36.68 -15.35 -5.12
CA SER A 13 36.26 -14.79 -3.83
C SER A 13 36.09 -13.27 -3.85
N CYS A 14 37.06 -12.52 -4.42
CA CYS A 14 37.02 -11.06 -4.41
C CYS A 14 35.97 -10.47 -5.39
N ALA A 15 35.73 -11.15 -6.52
CA ALA A 15 34.66 -10.80 -7.45
C ALA A 15 33.26 -11.15 -6.87
N GLN A 16 33.15 -12.28 -6.16
CA GLN A 16 31.91 -12.73 -5.53
C GLN A 16 31.46 -11.81 -4.40
N TRP A 17 32.38 -11.30 -3.57
CA TRP A 17 32.03 -10.37 -2.48
C TRP A 17 31.48 -9.01 -2.97
N LYS A 18 31.81 -8.62 -4.20
CA LYS A 18 31.31 -7.39 -4.83
C LYS A 18 30.00 -7.57 -5.60
N ARG A 19 29.49 -8.80 -5.73
CA ARG A 19 28.28 -9.10 -6.49
C ARG A 19 27.08 -8.43 -5.81
N GLN A 20 26.38 -7.57 -6.54
CA GLN A 20 25.17 -6.92 -6.04
C GLN A 20 23.98 -7.85 -6.28
N PRO A 21 23.19 -8.19 -5.25
CA PRO A 21 22.00 -9.00 -5.42
C PRO A 21 20.99 -8.24 -6.28
N THR A 22 20.48 -8.90 -7.30
CA THR A 22 19.44 -8.34 -8.17
C THR A 22 18.15 -8.19 -7.36
N THR A 23 17.30 -7.21 -7.69
CA THR A 23 16.01 -7.04 -6.98
C THR A 23 15.12 -8.28 -7.06
N ALA A 24 15.18 -9.05 -8.16
CA ALA A 24 14.48 -10.33 -8.29
C ALA A 24 14.99 -11.39 -7.29
N ASP A 25 16.28 -11.37 -6.97
CA ASP A 25 16.90 -12.25 -5.98
C ASP A 25 16.31 -11.97 -4.59
N VAL A 26 16.08 -10.70 -4.25
CA VAL A 26 15.46 -10.30 -2.98
C VAL A 26 14.02 -10.80 -2.86
N LEU A 27 13.29 -10.91 -3.97
CA LEU A 27 11.90 -11.36 -3.99
C LEU A 27 11.77 -12.88 -3.98
N PHE A 28 12.60 -13.58 -4.76
CA PHE A 28 12.41 -14.99 -5.06
C PHE A 28 13.53 -15.91 -4.59
N ALA A 29 14.71 -15.39 -4.22
CA ALA A 29 15.76 -16.24 -3.68
C ALA A 29 15.32 -16.80 -2.33
N PHE A 30 15.47 -18.11 -2.14
CA PHE A 30 15.18 -18.76 -0.86
C PHE A 30 16.19 -18.35 0.23
N GLU A 31 17.44 -18.12 -0.19
CA GLU A 31 18.54 -17.58 0.60
C GLU A 31 18.47 -16.05 0.62
N LEU A 32 18.49 -15.43 1.81
CA LEU A 32 18.42 -13.98 1.88
C LEU A 32 19.79 -13.38 1.61
N PRO A 33 19.90 -12.46 0.65
CA PRO A 33 21.12 -11.69 0.52
C PRO A 33 21.27 -10.82 1.78
N TYR A 34 22.44 -10.93 2.42
CA TYR A 34 22.82 -10.16 3.60
C TYR A 34 22.81 -8.64 3.34
N ARG A 35 22.89 -8.21 2.06
CA ARG A 35 22.97 -6.82 1.65
C ARG A 35 21.65 -6.35 1.02
N ALA A 36 21.10 -5.25 1.53
CA ALA A 36 19.92 -4.63 0.95
C ALA A 36 20.19 -4.13 -0.49
N PRO A 37 19.25 -4.31 -1.44
CA PRO A 37 19.37 -3.81 -2.81
C PRO A 37 19.32 -2.28 -2.85
N ARG A 38 19.86 -1.64 -3.90
CA ARG A 38 19.88 -0.15 -4.01
C ARG A 38 18.52 0.49 -4.32
N SER A 39 17.53 -0.27 -4.79
CA SER A 39 16.22 0.25 -5.16
C SER A 39 15.35 0.53 -3.93
N ALA A 40 14.63 1.66 -3.91
CA ALA A 40 13.77 2.03 -2.79
C ALA A 40 12.69 0.96 -2.50
N ILE A 41 12.01 0.47 -3.54
CA ILE A 41 11.05 -0.64 -3.42
C ILE A 41 11.75 -1.91 -2.92
N GLY A 42 12.93 -2.23 -3.45
CA GLY A 42 13.68 -3.42 -3.04
C GLY A 42 14.09 -3.36 -1.57
N THR A 43 14.52 -2.20 -1.06
CA THR A 43 14.86 -2.04 0.37
C THR A 43 13.65 -2.20 1.27
N PHE A 44 12.49 -1.69 0.87
CA PHE A 44 11.25 -1.83 1.65
C PHE A 44 10.82 -3.30 1.76
N LEU A 45 10.80 -4.01 0.62
CA LEU A 45 10.43 -5.43 0.57
C LEU A 45 11.46 -6.30 1.31
N TRP A 46 12.75 -5.98 1.20
CA TRP A 46 13.81 -6.63 1.98
C TRP A 46 13.58 -6.48 3.49
N ARG A 47 13.28 -5.26 3.98
CA ARG A 47 12.98 -5.03 5.40
C ARG A 47 11.75 -5.81 5.87
N ARG A 48 10.68 -5.83 5.07
CA ARG A 48 9.46 -6.54 5.44
C ARG A 48 9.70 -8.05 5.51
N ARG A 49 10.48 -8.59 4.57
CA ARG A 49 10.89 -10.00 4.55
C ARG A 49 11.78 -10.37 5.73
N VAL A 50 12.81 -9.57 6.03
CA VAL A 50 13.70 -9.78 7.20
C VAL A 50 12.90 -9.72 8.50
N TRP A 51 11.97 -8.78 8.64
CA TRP A 51 11.13 -8.67 9.83
C TRP A 51 10.23 -9.89 10.02
N LEU A 52 9.63 -10.41 8.95
CA LEU A 52 8.86 -11.66 9.00
C LEU A 52 9.76 -12.82 9.45
N GLU A 53 10.96 -12.95 8.90
CA GLU A 53 11.86 -14.05 9.25
C GLU A 53 12.30 -14.06 10.71
N VAL A 54 12.56 -12.86 11.27
CA VAL A 54 12.93 -12.71 12.68
C VAL A 54 11.73 -12.95 13.60
N THR A 55 10.56 -12.41 13.29
CA THR A 55 9.38 -12.48 14.18
C THR A 55 8.73 -13.86 14.22
N PHE A 56 8.69 -14.56 13.08
CA PHE A 56 8.10 -15.89 12.99
C PHE A 56 9.13 -17.03 13.19
N ALA A 57 10.39 -16.70 13.53
CA ALA A 57 11.49 -17.66 13.63
C ALA A 57 11.62 -18.56 12.38
N LEU A 58 11.26 -18.04 11.20
CA LEU A 58 11.31 -18.79 9.93
C LEU A 58 12.73 -19.21 9.55
N SER A 59 13.76 -18.66 10.22
CA SER A 59 15.14 -19.10 10.07
C SER A 59 15.39 -20.51 10.60
N MET A 60 14.51 -21.03 11.48
CA MET A 60 14.63 -22.36 12.09
C MET A 60 13.69 -23.39 11.48
N LEU A 61 12.70 -22.95 10.70
CA LEU A 61 11.76 -23.81 10.00
C LEU A 61 12.43 -24.47 8.79
N GLN A 62 12.03 -25.70 8.48
CA GLN A 62 12.49 -26.36 7.26
C GLN A 62 11.97 -25.61 6.02
N PRO A 63 12.71 -25.63 4.88
CA PRO A 63 12.31 -24.88 3.69
C PRO A 63 10.92 -25.22 3.17
N TRP A 64 10.45 -26.46 3.38
CA TRP A 64 9.11 -26.88 2.98
C TRP A 64 8.00 -26.33 3.91
N GLU A 65 8.27 -26.20 5.21
CA GLU A 65 7.33 -25.64 6.20
C GLU A 65 7.12 -24.14 5.94
N LYS A 66 8.19 -23.43 5.56
CA LYS A 66 8.12 -22.03 5.13
C LYS A 66 7.14 -21.84 3.95
N VAL A 67 7.12 -22.78 3.00
CA VAL A 67 6.17 -22.74 1.87
C VAL A 67 4.73 -22.88 2.37
N LEU A 68 4.47 -23.79 3.33
CA LEU A 68 3.13 -23.93 3.91
C LEU A 68 2.63 -22.69 4.66
N VAL A 69 3.51 -22.01 5.41
CA VAL A 69 3.11 -20.78 6.13
C VAL A 69 2.74 -19.67 5.15
N VAL A 70 3.54 -19.51 4.07
CA VAL A 70 3.27 -18.50 3.05
C VAL A 70 1.96 -18.80 2.32
N THR A 71 1.70 -20.05 1.94
CA THR A 71 0.42 -20.40 1.29
C THR A 71 -0.77 -20.20 2.21
N LEU A 72 -0.67 -20.56 3.49
CA LEU A 72 -1.72 -20.29 4.49
C LEU A 72 -2.00 -18.80 4.63
N TRP A 73 -0.96 -17.96 4.68
CA TRP A 73 -1.10 -16.51 4.73
C TRP A 73 -1.83 -15.98 3.47
N TYR A 74 -1.49 -16.47 2.28
CA TYR A 74 -2.19 -16.10 1.05
C TYR A 74 -3.65 -16.54 1.05
N ILE A 75 -3.96 -17.75 1.54
CA ILE A 75 -5.35 -18.23 1.67
C ILE A 75 -6.12 -17.33 2.64
N PHE A 76 -5.54 -17.03 3.79
CA PHE A 76 -6.17 -16.16 4.78
C PHE A 76 -6.40 -14.75 4.23
N LEU A 77 -5.42 -14.19 3.52
CA LEU A 77 -5.50 -12.85 2.94
C LEU A 77 -6.50 -12.77 1.79
N THR A 78 -6.58 -13.79 0.93
CA THR A 78 -7.59 -13.86 -0.15
C THR A 78 -8.99 -14.05 0.39
N LEU A 79 -9.15 -14.89 1.42
CA LEU A 79 -10.41 -15.04 2.15
C LEU A 79 -10.82 -13.72 2.81
N LEU A 80 -9.88 -13.04 3.47
CA LEU A 80 -10.12 -11.75 4.10
C LEU A 80 -10.48 -10.67 3.07
N LEU A 81 -9.77 -10.60 1.94
CA LEU A 81 -10.08 -9.66 0.86
C LEU A 81 -11.48 -9.91 0.27
N THR A 82 -11.82 -11.18 0.06
CA THR A 82 -13.15 -11.57 -0.43
C THR A 82 -14.23 -11.22 0.59
N ALA A 83 -13.98 -11.49 1.87
CA ALA A 83 -14.88 -11.12 2.96
C ALA A 83 -15.05 -9.60 3.04
N ILE A 84 -13.97 -8.82 2.99
CA ILE A 84 -14.04 -7.35 2.96
C ILE A 84 -14.83 -6.88 1.73
N TYR A 85 -14.53 -7.39 0.55
CA TYR A 85 -15.19 -6.94 -0.68
C TYR A 85 -16.70 -7.22 -0.65
N LEU A 86 -17.12 -8.38 -0.14
CA LEU A 86 -18.52 -8.79 -0.11
C LEU A 86 -19.29 -8.24 1.11
N TYR A 87 -18.65 -8.18 2.28
CA TYR A 87 -19.29 -7.89 3.56
C TYR A 87 -19.17 -6.43 3.99
N LEU A 88 -18.03 -5.78 3.69
CA LEU A 88 -17.77 -4.40 4.10
C LEU A 88 -18.76 -3.39 3.51
N PRO A 89 -19.17 -3.42 2.22
CA PRO A 89 -20.13 -2.44 1.72
C PRO A 89 -21.49 -2.57 2.42
N HIS A 90 -21.94 -3.80 2.71
CA HIS A 90 -23.20 -4.04 3.40
C HIS A 90 -23.17 -3.51 4.85
N HIS A 91 -22.06 -3.71 5.56
CA HIS A 91 -21.91 -3.22 6.94
C HIS A 91 -21.66 -1.71 7.04
N LEU A 92 -20.96 -1.11 6.08
CA LEU A 92 -20.72 0.32 6.05
C LEU A 92 -22.03 1.11 5.90
N VAL A 93 -22.99 0.62 5.12
CA VAL A 93 -24.30 1.30 4.93
C VAL A 93 -25.12 1.37 6.22
N PHE A 94 -24.98 0.37 7.10
CA PHE A 94 -25.65 0.38 8.39
C PHE A 94 -24.94 1.26 9.44
N VAL A 95 -23.61 1.25 9.44
CA VAL A 95 -22.83 2.06 10.39
C VAL A 95 -22.85 3.54 10.02
N GLN A 96 -22.88 3.88 8.72
CA GLN A 96 -22.91 5.27 8.27
C GLN A 96 -24.19 6.00 8.69
N SER A 97 -25.36 5.34 8.69
CA SER A 97 -26.62 6.00 9.07
C SER A 97 -26.61 6.39 10.54
N ARG A 98 -26.04 5.53 11.39
CA ARG A 98 -25.82 5.83 12.81
C ARG A 98 -24.72 6.87 13.02
N ALA A 99 -23.59 6.77 12.30
CA ALA A 99 -22.50 7.74 12.42
C ALA A 99 -22.92 9.14 11.96
N ALA A 100 -23.71 9.25 10.89
CA ALA A 100 -24.25 10.51 10.39
C ALA A 100 -25.18 11.18 11.41
N TYR A 101 -26.00 10.40 12.12
CA TYR A 101 -26.86 10.92 13.19
C TYR A 101 -26.05 11.59 14.30
N TYR A 102 -24.95 10.98 14.73
CA TYR A 102 -24.10 11.54 15.78
C TYR A 102 -23.22 12.71 15.29
N PHE A 103 -22.80 12.72 14.02
CA PHE A 103 -21.92 13.77 13.50
C PHE A 103 -22.64 15.04 13.04
N LEU A 104 -23.84 14.93 12.49
CA LEU A 104 -24.54 16.07 11.87
C LEU A 104 -25.69 16.60 12.71
N GLY A 105 -26.08 15.90 13.79
CA GLY A 105 -27.11 16.36 14.74
C GLY A 105 -28.51 16.57 14.13
N GLN A 106 -28.70 16.24 12.86
CA GLN A 106 -29.94 16.40 12.12
C GLN A 106 -30.10 15.24 11.14
N GLU A 107 -31.33 14.72 11.04
CA GLU A 107 -31.71 13.68 10.09
C GLU A 107 -31.47 14.20 8.67
N VAL A 108 -30.35 13.82 8.08
CA VAL A 108 -30.04 14.20 6.71
C VAL A 108 -30.84 13.30 5.80
N ALA A 109 -32.05 13.74 5.48
CA ALA A 109 -32.97 13.06 4.58
C ALA A 109 -32.42 12.86 3.14
N SER A 110 -31.21 13.36 2.83
CA SER A 110 -30.62 13.25 1.48
C SER A 110 -29.15 13.71 1.36
N ALA A 111 -28.31 13.61 2.40
CA ALA A 111 -26.87 13.82 2.18
C ALA A 111 -26.27 12.54 1.58
N SER A 112 -25.81 12.65 0.35
CA SER A 112 -25.10 11.59 -0.33
C SER A 112 -23.78 11.30 0.42
N VAL A 113 -23.31 10.05 0.37
CA VAL A 113 -22.03 9.64 0.97
C VAL A 113 -20.87 10.50 0.44
N SER A 114 -20.97 10.95 -0.82
CA SER A 114 -20.06 11.90 -1.44
C SER A 114 -19.98 13.24 -0.68
N ASP A 115 -21.10 13.79 -0.22
CA ASP A 115 -21.11 15.07 0.51
C ASP A 115 -20.44 14.95 1.89
N SER A 116 -20.63 13.80 2.55
CA SER A 116 -20.00 13.54 3.86
C SER A 116 -18.50 13.27 3.73
N LEU A 117 -18.08 12.55 2.68
CA LEU A 117 -16.66 12.38 2.36
C LEU A 117 -15.99 13.70 1.96
N GLN A 118 -16.67 14.56 1.20
CA GLN A 118 -16.14 15.87 0.83
C GLN A 118 -15.96 16.79 2.04
N ARG A 119 -16.92 16.81 2.97
CA ARG A 119 -16.79 17.58 4.23
C ARG A 119 -15.67 17.07 5.12
N PHE A 120 -15.51 15.75 5.23
CA PHE A 120 -14.39 15.15 5.95
C PHE A 120 -13.05 15.46 5.25
N ALA A 121 -12.93 15.24 3.95
CA ALA A 121 -11.72 15.58 3.20
C ALA A 121 -11.34 17.06 3.35
N ALA A 122 -12.32 17.96 3.31
CA ALA A 122 -12.14 19.38 3.58
C ALA A 122 -11.64 19.66 5.02
N SER A 123 -12.10 18.90 6.02
CA SER A 123 -11.60 19.03 7.41
C SER A 123 -10.15 18.58 7.56
N TRP A 124 -9.69 17.65 6.72
CA TRP A 124 -8.29 17.21 6.64
C TRP A 124 -7.41 18.09 5.74
N GLY A 125 -7.92 19.22 5.25
CA GLY A 125 -7.18 20.16 4.41
C GLY A 125 -6.99 19.72 2.97
N TRP A 126 -7.70 18.68 2.51
CA TRP A 126 -7.74 18.29 1.11
C TRP A 126 -8.78 19.17 0.40
N ASN A 127 -8.34 20.29 -0.15
CA ASN A 127 -9.22 21.27 -0.79
C ASN A 127 -9.57 20.83 -2.23
N THR A 128 -10.68 20.13 -2.42
CA THR A 128 -11.27 19.91 -3.75
C THR A 128 -12.09 21.15 -4.16
N SER A 129 -11.40 22.24 -4.49
CA SER A 129 -12.02 23.42 -5.10
C SER A 129 -12.39 23.13 -6.56
N SER A 130 -13.43 22.34 -6.80
CA SER A 130 -14.11 22.38 -8.10
C SER A 130 -15.15 23.48 -8.03
N SER A 131 -14.72 24.72 -8.31
CA SER A 131 -15.62 25.83 -8.58
C SER A 131 -16.47 25.50 -9.80
N VAL A 132 -17.64 24.90 -9.57
CA VAL A 132 -18.71 24.83 -10.56
C VAL A 132 -19.21 26.26 -10.73
N GLY A 133 -18.62 26.97 -11.70
CA GLY A 133 -19.06 28.29 -12.11
C GLY A 133 -20.43 28.19 -12.76
N THR A 134 -21.48 28.43 -11.99
CA THR A 134 -22.81 28.69 -12.52
C THR A 134 -23.14 30.16 -12.40
N ASN A 135 -23.83 30.64 -13.45
CA ASN A 135 -24.55 31.90 -13.55
C ASN A 135 -23.78 33.13 -14.09
N LEU A 136 -23.68 33.20 -15.41
CA LEU A 136 -23.75 34.47 -16.15
C LEU A 136 -25.16 35.04 -15.93
N GLY A 137 -25.35 35.73 -14.81
CA GLY A 137 -26.54 36.49 -14.51
C GLY A 137 -26.66 37.65 -15.49
N ILE A 138 -27.67 37.55 -16.37
CA ILE A 138 -28.14 38.59 -17.29
C ILE A 138 -28.48 39.83 -16.46
N GLY A 139 -27.58 40.81 -16.45
CA GLY A 139 -27.79 42.12 -15.85
C GLY A 139 -28.58 43.01 -16.80
N TRP A 140 -29.90 43.05 -16.63
CA TRP A 140 -30.75 44.07 -17.26
C TRP A 140 -30.39 45.44 -16.65
N MET A 141 -29.64 46.26 -17.40
CA MET A 141 -29.42 47.67 -17.09
C MET A 141 -30.72 48.45 -17.36
N THR A 142 -31.45 48.73 -16.30
CA THR A 142 -32.51 49.75 -16.28
C THR A 142 -31.94 51.09 -15.83
N GLY A 143 -32.29 52.17 -16.56
CA GLY A 143 -32.27 53.54 -16.02
C GLY A 143 -31.34 54.51 -16.75
N GLN A 144 -31.82 55.05 -17.89
CA GLN A 144 -31.50 56.43 -18.26
C GLN A 144 -32.28 57.35 -17.30
N GLU A 145 -31.60 58.19 -16.54
CA GLU A 145 -32.15 59.46 -16.09
C GLU A 145 -31.08 60.57 -16.19
N LEU A 146 -31.51 61.64 -16.87
CA LEU A 146 -30.93 62.98 -17.08
C LEU A 146 -29.78 63.15 -18.10
#